data_AF-A0A2A4MQZ5-F1
#
_entry.id   AF-A0A2A4MQZ5-F1
#
_cell.length_a   1.000
_cell.length_b   1.000
_cell.length_c   1.000
_cell.angle_alpha   90.00
_cell.angle_beta   90.00
_cell.angle_gamma   90.00
#
_symmetry.space_group_name_H-M   'P 1'
#
loop_
_entity.id
_entity.type
_entity.pdbx_description
1 polymer ?
#
loop_
_entity_poly.entity_id
_entity_poly.type
_entity_poly.pdbx_seq_one_letter_code
_entity_poly.pdbx_strand_id
1 'polypeptide(L)'
;KSDIDEVIELHQRTVMKHLEQLMLKLYKRNPSARYDKAQRNIEDSVSLVFSRPHDFKYTQLNKLSSTDLIHLALDPDYQGGDRVLPFIVGLRTMLMASYDYHTEFYYLTSIDEQKLYNSARNIEIAAWLLAESRNEQGDLFLLSDSLENERRNLSYQRLLGQMIATQENLADIVSHKTGRLIKTVVVKAASLMFLPI
;
A
#
# COMPACT_ATOMS: atom_id res chain seq x y z
N LYS A 1 -15.55 -6.03 -23.54
CA LYS A 1 -14.32 -5.92 -22.74
C LYS A 1 -13.17 -5.98 -23.73
N SER A 2 -12.24 -5.04 -23.65
CA SER A 2 -11.07 -4.98 -24.51
C SER A 2 -9.86 -5.64 -23.84
N ASP A 3 -8.86 -6.04 -24.62
CA ASP A 3 -7.62 -6.67 -24.10
C ASP A 3 -6.95 -5.80 -23.03
N ILE A 4 -7.04 -4.48 -23.16
CA ILE A 4 -6.49 -3.54 -22.18
C ILE A 4 -7.28 -3.52 -20.86
N ASP A 5 -8.60 -3.72 -20.91
CA ASP A 5 -9.40 -3.80 -19.68
C ASP A 5 -8.99 -5.03 -18.86
N GLU A 6 -8.67 -6.15 -19.53
CA GLU A 6 -8.13 -7.34 -18.87
C GLU A 6 -6.73 -7.13 -18.31
N VAL A 7 -5.88 -6.39 -19.03
CA VAL A 7 -4.54 -6.00 -18.54
C VAL A 7 -4.67 -5.17 -17.26
N ILE A 8 -5.56 -4.18 -17.24
CA ILE A 8 -5.83 -3.34 -16.06
C ILE A 8 -6.26 -4.20 -14.87
N GLU A 9 -7.24 -5.09 -15.05
CA GLU A 9 -7.72 -5.97 -13.98
C GLU A 9 -6.63 -6.92 -13.48
N LEU A 10 -5.81 -7.44 -14.38
CA LEU A 10 -4.68 -8.30 -14.02
C LEU A 10 -3.68 -7.54 -13.15
N HIS A 11 -3.35 -6.29 -13.50
CA HIS A 11 -2.45 -5.45 -12.69
C HIS A 11 -3.06 -5.13 -11.33
N GLN A 12 -4.34 -4.74 -11.28
CA GLN A 12 -5.04 -4.47 -10.02
C GLN A 12 -5.05 -5.70 -9.10
N ARG A 13 -5.42 -6.87 -9.64
CA ARG A 13 -5.40 -8.13 -8.88
C ARG A 13 -3.99 -8.49 -8.41
N THR A 14 -2.98 -8.23 -9.23
CA THR A 14 -1.57 -8.51 -8.91
C THR A 14 -1.08 -7.63 -7.76
N VAL A 15 -1.33 -6.31 -7.81
CA VAL A 15 -0.92 -5.41 -6.71
C VAL A 15 -1.67 -5.73 -5.40
N MET A 16 -2.95 -6.13 -5.47
CA MET A 16 -3.70 -6.53 -4.27
C MET A 16 -3.14 -7.82 -3.65
N LYS A 17 -2.74 -8.80 -4.46
CA LYS A 17 -2.06 -10.02 -3.97
C LYS A 17 -0.72 -9.70 -3.32
N HIS A 18 0.05 -8.78 -3.88
CA HIS A 18 1.31 -8.35 -3.26
C HIS A 18 1.05 -7.61 -1.93
N LEU A 19 0.02 -6.78 -1.85
CA LEU A 19 -0.36 -6.10 -0.61
C LEU A 19 -0.82 -7.09 0.48
N GLU A 20 -1.55 -8.13 0.10
CA GLU A 20 -1.95 -9.22 1.01
C GLU A 20 -0.73 -9.97 1.56
N GLN A 21 0.23 -10.29 0.69
CA GLN A 21 1.50 -10.87 1.10
C GLN A 21 2.30 -9.94 2.01
N LEU A 22 2.25 -8.62 1.77
CA LEU A 22 2.93 -7.63 2.60
C LEU A 22 2.34 -7.63 4.01
N MET A 23 1.01 -7.62 4.14
CA MET A 23 0.33 -7.71 5.44
C MET A 23 0.71 -8.97 6.21
N LEU A 24 0.69 -10.13 5.54
CA LEU A 24 1.07 -11.41 6.14
C LEU A 24 2.49 -11.36 6.70
N LYS A 25 3.44 -10.79 5.94
CA LYS A 25 4.84 -10.70 6.37
C LYS A 25 5.02 -9.70 7.51
N LEU A 26 4.38 -8.55 7.43
CA LEU A 26 4.43 -7.54 8.50
C LEU A 26 3.87 -8.10 9.81
N TYR A 27 2.76 -8.83 9.80
CA TYR A 27 2.26 -9.48 11.01
C TYR A 27 3.16 -10.59 11.54
N LYS A 28 3.78 -11.40 10.67
CA LYS A 28 4.75 -12.42 11.10
C LYS A 28 5.97 -11.80 11.78
N ARG A 29 6.38 -10.61 11.33
CA ARG A 29 7.52 -9.89 11.86
C ARG A 29 7.19 -9.02 13.08
N ASN A 30 5.94 -8.58 13.19
CA ASN A 30 5.42 -7.76 14.28
C ASN A 30 4.23 -8.47 14.99
N PRO A 31 4.42 -9.69 15.53
CA PRO A 31 3.30 -10.50 16.01
C PRO A 31 2.57 -9.89 17.21
N SER A 32 3.26 -9.06 18.01
CA SER A 32 2.69 -8.39 19.18
C SER A 32 1.71 -7.26 18.82
N ALA A 33 1.89 -6.63 17.65
CA ALA A 33 1.12 -5.48 17.19
C ALA A 33 -0.32 -5.84 16.81
N ARG A 34 -0.58 -7.07 16.40
CA ARG A 34 -1.90 -7.48 15.88
C ARG A 34 -3.01 -7.41 16.94
N TYR A 35 -4.07 -6.64 16.66
CA TYR A 35 -5.15 -6.38 17.63
C TYR A 35 -6.00 -7.62 17.97
N ASP A 36 -6.21 -8.51 17.00
CA ASP A 36 -7.07 -9.69 17.11
C ASP A 36 -6.27 -10.97 17.40
N LYS A 37 -5.04 -10.84 17.91
CA LYS A 37 -4.12 -11.97 18.14
C LYS A 37 -4.66 -13.08 19.05
N ALA A 38 -5.58 -12.75 19.95
CA ALA A 38 -6.26 -13.71 20.82
C ALA A 38 -7.48 -14.40 20.16
N GLN A 39 -7.96 -13.89 19.02
CA GLN A 39 -9.18 -14.37 18.37
C GLN A 39 -8.91 -15.33 17.20
N ARG A 40 -7.80 -15.16 16.46
CA ARG A 40 -7.51 -15.96 15.25
C ARG A 40 -6.01 -15.99 14.92
N ASN A 41 -5.59 -16.91 14.05
CA ASN A 41 -4.21 -16.95 13.53
C ASN A 41 -3.97 -15.81 12.51
N ILE A 42 -2.72 -15.58 12.12
CA ILE A 42 -2.34 -14.44 11.27
C ILE A 42 -3.01 -14.57 9.89
N GLU A 43 -2.98 -15.77 9.31
CA GLU A 43 -3.54 -16.08 8.00
C GLU A 43 -5.04 -15.76 7.93
N ASP A 44 -5.80 -16.09 8.98
CA ASP A 44 -7.23 -15.79 9.10
C ASP A 44 -7.49 -14.27 9.25
N SER A 45 -6.64 -13.55 9.98
CA SER A 45 -6.74 -12.08 10.08
C SER A 45 -6.52 -11.42 8.73
N VAL A 46 -5.48 -11.83 8.00
CA VAL A 46 -5.17 -11.30 6.66
C VAL A 46 -6.32 -11.62 5.71
N SER A 47 -6.78 -12.87 5.68
CA SER A 47 -7.90 -13.30 4.84
C SER A 47 -9.16 -12.48 5.10
N LEU A 48 -9.48 -12.24 6.37
CA LEU A 48 -10.64 -11.42 6.76
C LEU A 48 -10.53 -9.96 6.30
N VAL A 49 -9.33 -9.38 6.35
CA VAL A 49 -9.11 -8.00 5.89
C VAL A 49 -9.33 -7.90 4.38
N PHE A 50 -8.81 -8.85 3.61
CA PHE A 50 -8.91 -8.84 2.15
C PHE A 50 -10.24 -9.37 1.61
N SER A 51 -10.99 -10.18 2.38
CA SER A 51 -12.35 -10.60 2.04
C SER A 51 -13.38 -9.49 2.20
N ARG A 52 -13.08 -8.48 3.02
CA ARG A 52 -13.93 -7.30 3.17
C ARG A 52 -13.84 -6.41 1.94
N PRO A 53 -14.92 -5.67 1.60
CA PRO A 53 -14.88 -4.60 0.61
C PRO A 53 -13.76 -3.60 0.89
N HIS A 54 -13.22 -2.98 -0.16
CA HIS A 54 -12.10 -2.04 -0.02
C HIS A 54 -12.46 -0.75 0.72
N ASP A 55 -13.75 -0.43 0.79
CA ASP A 55 -14.33 0.72 1.48
C ASP A 55 -14.85 0.38 2.90
N PHE A 56 -14.60 -0.84 3.37
CA PHE A 56 -15.00 -1.28 4.70
C PHE A 56 -14.49 -0.32 5.79
N LYS A 57 -15.41 0.14 6.63
CA LYS A 57 -15.13 1.13 7.67
C LYS A 57 -14.72 0.44 8.97
N TYR A 58 -13.45 0.54 9.31
CA TYR A 58 -12.97 0.21 10.65
C TYR A 58 -13.33 1.36 11.59
N THR A 59 -14.07 1.08 12.66
CA THR A 59 -14.58 2.11 13.60
C THR A 59 -13.48 3.03 14.12
N GLN A 60 -12.27 2.51 14.35
CA GLN A 60 -11.12 3.26 14.87
C GLN A 60 -10.35 4.05 13.78
N LEU A 61 -10.58 3.75 12.50
CA LEU A 61 -9.86 4.35 11.36
C LEU A 61 -10.79 5.24 10.51
N ASN A 62 -12.05 5.37 10.92
CA ASN A 62 -13.06 6.07 10.15
C ASN A 62 -12.73 7.57 10.08
N LYS A 63 -13.01 8.19 8.93
CA LYS A 63 -12.80 9.62 8.59
C LYS A 63 -11.39 10.06 8.17
N LEU A 64 -10.39 9.18 8.21
CA LEU A 64 -9.04 9.50 7.74
C LEU A 64 -8.92 9.25 6.23
N SER A 65 -8.12 10.07 5.54
CA SER A 65 -7.75 9.78 4.15
C SER A 65 -6.82 8.55 4.08
N SER A 66 -6.63 8.00 2.89
CA SER A 66 -5.73 6.85 2.69
C SER A 66 -4.30 7.13 3.14
N THR A 67 -3.79 8.34 2.88
CA THR A 67 -2.45 8.77 3.26
C THR A 67 -2.35 9.07 4.75
N ASP A 68 -3.41 9.61 5.36
CA ASP A 68 -3.47 9.83 6.80
C ASP A 68 -3.42 8.50 7.56
N LEU A 69 -4.00 7.43 7.03
CA LEU A 69 -3.91 6.10 7.63
C LEU A 69 -2.48 5.54 7.61
N ILE A 70 -1.74 5.78 6.52
CA ILE A 70 -0.33 5.37 6.43
C ILE A 70 0.51 6.16 7.43
N HIS A 71 0.28 7.47 7.56
CA HIS A 71 0.94 8.29 8.56
C HIS A 71 0.58 7.86 9.99
N LEU A 72 -0.70 7.66 10.29
CA LEU A 72 -1.20 7.22 11.59
C LEU A 72 -0.51 5.92 12.05
N ALA A 73 -0.30 4.98 11.14
CA ALA A 73 0.39 3.73 11.43
C ALA A 73 1.83 3.92 11.96
N LEU A 74 2.47 5.02 11.57
CA LEU A 74 3.87 5.34 11.85
C LEU A 74 4.01 6.59 12.74
N ASP A 75 2.89 7.03 13.33
CA ASP A 75 2.83 8.18 14.23
C ASP A 75 3.26 7.76 15.65
N PRO A 76 4.20 8.46 16.31
CA PRO A 76 4.56 8.21 17.70
C PRO A 76 3.35 8.18 18.66
N ASP A 77 2.35 9.02 18.43
CA ASP A 77 1.21 9.21 19.31
C ASP A 77 0.08 8.19 19.07
N TYR A 78 0.22 7.30 18.08
CA TYR A 78 -0.80 6.31 17.77
C TYR A 78 -0.99 5.26 18.89
N GLN A 79 -2.20 5.26 19.45
CA GLN A 79 -2.59 4.41 20.59
C GLN A 79 -3.24 3.07 20.19
N GLY A 80 -3.51 2.83 18.90
CA GLY A 80 -4.35 1.70 18.45
C GLY A 80 -3.71 0.31 18.54
N GLY A 81 -2.45 0.19 18.97
CA GLY A 81 -1.72 -1.07 19.17
C GLY A 81 -1.33 -1.77 17.86
N ASP A 82 -2.28 -1.95 16.94
CA ASP A 82 -2.06 -2.50 15.60
C ASP A 82 -1.73 -1.40 14.61
N ARG A 83 -0.43 -1.31 14.29
CA ARG A 83 0.12 -0.41 13.27
C ARG A 83 0.11 -1.03 11.87
N VAL A 84 0.05 -2.35 11.74
CA VAL A 84 0.03 -3.02 10.42
C VAL A 84 -1.31 -2.80 9.74
N LEU A 85 -2.42 -2.88 10.48
CA LEU A 85 -3.76 -2.69 9.94
C LEU A 85 -3.95 -1.31 9.27
N PRO A 86 -3.73 -0.16 9.95
CA PRO A 86 -3.87 1.16 9.31
C PRO A 86 -2.90 1.35 8.14
N PHE A 87 -1.67 0.84 8.22
CA PHE A 87 -0.70 0.93 7.12
C PHE A 87 -1.21 0.23 5.86
N ILE A 88 -1.68 -1.02 6.01
CA ILE A 88 -2.18 -1.83 4.89
C ILE A 88 -3.51 -1.31 4.37
N VAL A 89 -4.43 -0.91 5.24
CA VAL A 89 -5.73 -0.34 4.83
C VAL A 89 -5.49 0.99 4.09
N GLY A 90 -4.60 1.84 4.57
CA GLY A 90 -4.23 3.09 3.90
C GLY A 90 -3.68 2.85 2.49
N LEU A 91 -2.72 1.94 2.34
CA LEU A 91 -2.21 1.53 1.02
C LEU A 91 -3.29 0.93 0.13
N ARG A 92 -4.17 0.07 0.67
CA ARG A 92 -5.27 -0.54 -0.09
C ARG A 92 -6.24 0.52 -0.60
N THR A 93 -6.65 1.45 0.25
CA THR A 93 -7.58 2.52 -0.11
C THR A 93 -6.96 3.46 -1.15
N MET A 94 -5.67 3.79 -1.00
CA MET A 94 -4.93 4.60 -1.98
C MET A 94 -4.83 3.90 -3.34
N LEU A 95 -4.46 2.62 -3.34
CA LEU A 95 -4.38 1.82 -4.57
C LEU A 95 -5.76 1.75 -5.24
N MET A 96 -6.82 1.44 -4.51
CA MET A 96 -8.16 1.42 -5.10
C MET A 96 -8.59 2.79 -5.63
N ALA A 97 -8.22 3.87 -4.97
CA ALA A 97 -8.47 5.23 -5.44
C ALA A 97 -7.74 5.53 -6.78
N SER A 98 -6.55 4.95 -7.02
CA SER A 98 -5.87 5.11 -8.32
C SER A 98 -6.55 4.37 -9.48
N TYR A 99 -7.50 3.48 -9.17
CA TYR A 99 -8.40 2.82 -10.12
C TYR A 99 -9.80 3.45 -10.13
N ASP A 100 -9.98 4.62 -9.52
CA ASP A 100 -11.29 5.26 -9.29
C ASP A 100 -12.30 4.30 -8.61
N TYR A 101 -11.79 3.41 -7.76
CA TYR A 101 -12.53 2.37 -7.03
C TYR A 101 -13.22 1.30 -7.92
N HIS A 102 -12.95 1.26 -9.21
CA HIS A 102 -13.44 0.22 -10.11
C HIS A 102 -12.73 -1.10 -9.84
N THR A 103 -13.48 -2.20 -9.81
CA THR A 103 -12.95 -3.58 -9.74
C THR A 103 -13.16 -4.36 -11.04
N GLU A 104 -14.00 -3.83 -11.93
CA GLU A 104 -14.32 -4.40 -13.24
C GLU A 104 -14.23 -3.29 -14.29
N PHE A 105 -13.61 -3.60 -15.42
CA PHE A 105 -13.30 -2.62 -16.46
C PHE A 105 -13.97 -3.02 -17.77
N TYR A 106 -14.65 -2.04 -18.36
CA TYR A 106 -15.36 -2.17 -19.62
C TYR A 106 -15.00 -0.99 -20.53
N TYR A 107 -15.51 -0.99 -21.76
CA TYR A 107 -15.13 -0.06 -22.81
C TYR A 107 -15.18 1.44 -22.45
N LEU A 108 -16.02 1.84 -21.49
CA LEU A 108 -16.18 3.23 -21.05
C LEU A 108 -15.45 3.56 -19.73
N THR A 109 -14.83 2.58 -19.08
CA THR A 109 -14.05 2.82 -17.86
C THR A 109 -12.72 3.46 -18.24
N SER A 110 -12.55 4.74 -17.90
CA SER A 110 -11.26 5.42 -18.02
C SER A 110 -10.52 5.37 -16.69
N ILE A 111 -9.23 5.05 -16.73
CA ILE A 111 -8.31 5.28 -15.60
C ILE A 111 -7.43 6.46 -15.94
N ASP A 112 -7.09 7.24 -14.93
CA ASP A 112 -6.11 8.31 -14.99
C ASP A 112 -4.67 7.76 -14.80
N GLU A 113 -3.84 7.87 -15.84
CA GLU A 113 -2.43 7.48 -15.81
C GLU A 113 -1.62 8.19 -14.71
N GLN A 114 -1.96 9.45 -14.40
CA GLN A 114 -1.27 10.23 -13.38
C GLN A 114 -1.56 9.67 -11.99
N LYS A 115 -2.78 9.19 -11.73
CA LYS A 115 -3.12 8.56 -10.44
C LYS A 115 -2.36 7.26 -10.23
N LEU A 116 -2.21 6.44 -11.27
CA LEU A 116 -1.40 5.21 -11.24
C LEU A 116 0.08 5.52 -11.00
N TYR A 117 0.61 6.52 -11.70
CA TYR A 117 1.99 6.98 -11.48
C TYR A 117 2.19 7.50 -10.04
N ASN A 118 1.26 8.33 -9.56
CA ASN A 118 1.31 8.88 -8.21
C ASN A 118 1.20 7.79 -7.15
N SER A 119 0.38 6.75 -7.37
CA SER A 119 0.27 5.62 -6.44
C SER A 119 1.59 4.84 -6.35
N ALA A 120 2.34 4.70 -7.45
CA ALA A 120 3.67 4.11 -7.45
C ALA A 120 4.66 4.90 -6.59
N ARG A 121 4.72 6.23 -6.79
CA ARG A 121 5.56 7.12 -5.97
C ARG A 121 5.13 7.11 -4.50
N ASN A 122 3.84 7.00 -4.23
CA ASN A 122 3.34 6.89 -2.86
C ASN A 122 3.71 5.56 -2.19
N ILE A 123 3.79 4.45 -2.94
CA ILE A 123 4.33 3.20 -2.39
C ILE A 123 5.81 3.38 -2.01
N GLU A 124 6.60 4.11 -2.78
CA GLU A 124 7.99 4.43 -2.40
C GLU A 124 8.07 5.27 -1.13
N ILE A 125 7.23 6.30 -1.00
CA ILE A 125 7.14 7.12 0.21
C ILE A 125 6.77 6.24 1.41
N ALA A 126 5.75 5.39 1.26
CA ALA A 126 5.34 4.47 2.32
C ALA A 126 6.44 3.45 2.67
N ALA A 127 7.19 2.96 1.68
CA ALA A 127 8.34 2.07 1.89
C ALA A 127 9.46 2.76 2.68
N TRP A 128 9.75 4.02 2.35
CA TRP A 128 10.72 4.83 3.08
C TRP A 128 10.26 5.09 4.52
N LEU A 129 9.00 5.51 4.71
CA LEU A 129 8.45 5.75 6.04
C LEU A 129 8.47 4.47 6.89
N LEU A 130 8.15 3.31 6.30
CA LEU A 130 8.23 2.02 6.98
C LEU A 130 9.66 1.67 7.42
N ALA A 131 10.67 2.08 6.65
CA ALA A 131 12.09 1.80 6.94
C ALA A 131 12.73 2.80 7.93
N GLU A 132 12.22 4.02 8.02
CA GLU A 132 12.88 5.12 8.74
C GLU A 132 12.10 5.65 9.94
N SER A 133 10.78 5.40 10.05
CA SER A 133 9.98 5.91 11.16
C SER A 133 10.29 5.19 12.48
N ARG A 134 10.86 5.94 13.43
CA ARG A 134 11.35 5.45 14.73
C ARG A 134 10.70 6.19 15.89
N ASN A 135 10.63 5.52 17.04
CA ASN A 135 10.25 6.12 18.32
C ASN A 135 11.42 6.94 18.91
N GLU A 136 11.18 7.59 20.05
CA GLU A 136 12.19 8.38 20.77
C GLU A 136 13.41 7.55 21.23
N GLN A 137 13.24 6.24 21.37
CA GLN A 137 14.30 5.30 21.74
C GLN A 137 15.13 4.82 20.53
N GLY A 138 14.76 5.22 19.31
CA GLY A 138 15.43 4.82 18.06
C GLY A 138 14.94 3.51 17.45
N ASP A 139 13.94 2.86 18.04
CA ASP A 139 13.34 1.64 17.52
C ASP A 139 12.31 1.93 16.42
N LEU A 140 12.26 1.08 15.39
CA LEU A 140 11.27 1.21 14.33
C LEU A 140 9.85 0.92 14.85
N PHE A 141 8.86 1.69 14.38
CA PHE A 141 7.46 1.43 14.70
C PHE A 141 6.93 0.11 14.13
N LEU A 142 7.43 -0.28 12.96
CA LEU A 142 7.12 -1.55 12.30
C LEU A 142 8.42 -2.14 11.76
N LEU A 143 8.76 -3.33 12.24
CA LEU A 143 9.89 -4.10 11.73
C LEU A 143 9.54 -4.65 10.34
N SER A 144 10.40 -4.42 9.36
CA SER A 144 10.24 -4.90 7.98
C SER A 144 11.48 -5.66 7.52
N ASP A 145 12.37 -5.03 6.76
CA ASP A 145 13.66 -5.62 6.35
C ASP A 145 14.60 -5.83 7.56
N SER A 146 15.75 -6.44 7.31
CA SER A 146 16.73 -6.75 8.36
C SER A 146 17.24 -5.50 9.07
N LEU A 147 17.38 -5.63 10.38
CA LEU A 147 18.19 -4.71 11.17
C LEU A 147 19.68 -4.99 10.98
N GLU A 148 20.53 -4.04 11.39
CA GLU A 148 21.99 -4.05 11.21
C GLU A 148 22.67 -5.35 11.72
N ASN A 149 22.08 -5.99 12.73
CA ASN A 149 22.61 -7.20 13.38
C ASN A 149 21.90 -8.51 12.97
N GLU A 150 21.14 -8.52 11.87
CA GLU A 150 20.41 -9.69 11.39
C GLU A 150 20.88 -10.17 10.02
N ARG A 151 20.58 -11.43 9.70
CA ARG A 151 20.77 -11.94 8.34
C ARG A 151 19.96 -11.09 7.36
N ARG A 152 20.64 -10.52 6.35
CA ARG A 152 20.04 -9.67 5.32
C ARG A 152 18.80 -10.32 4.68
N ASN A 153 17.70 -9.59 4.72
CA ASN A 153 16.37 -9.94 4.26
C ASN A 153 15.80 -8.69 3.59
N LEU A 154 15.83 -8.69 2.26
CA LEU A 154 15.29 -7.61 1.42
C LEU A 154 13.91 -7.98 0.88
N SER A 155 13.24 -8.93 1.51
CA SER A 155 12.04 -9.51 0.94
C SER A 155 10.82 -8.60 1.10
N TYR A 156 10.88 -7.55 1.92
CA TYR A 156 9.85 -6.50 1.98
C TYR A 156 10.10 -5.47 0.89
N GLN A 157 11.32 -4.94 0.79
CA GLN A 157 11.77 -4.10 -0.32
C GLN A 157 11.44 -4.69 -1.69
N ARG A 158 11.73 -5.98 -1.89
CA ARG A 158 11.41 -6.66 -3.16
C ARG A 158 9.91 -6.66 -3.46
N LEU A 159 9.08 -6.90 -2.44
CA LEU A 159 7.63 -6.97 -2.60
C LEU A 159 7.03 -5.58 -2.88
N LEU A 160 7.49 -4.56 -2.17
CA LEU A 160 7.14 -3.16 -2.42
C LEU A 160 7.60 -2.72 -3.82
N GLY A 161 8.81 -3.11 -4.25
CA GLY A 161 9.31 -2.87 -5.60
C GLY A 161 8.44 -3.53 -6.68
N GLN A 162 7.93 -4.74 -6.44
CA GLN A 162 6.97 -5.37 -7.36
C GLN A 162 5.66 -4.59 -7.44
N MET A 163 5.17 -4.03 -6.33
CA MET A 163 3.98 -3.18 -6.32
C MET A 163 4.21 -1.87 -7.09
N ILE A 164 5.34 -1.21 -6.86
CA ILE A 164 5.75 0.01 -7.58
C ILE A 164 5.78 -0.26 -9.08
N ALA A 165 6.54 -1.27 -9.52
CA ALA A 165 6.63 -1.63 -10.92
C ALA A 165 5.27 -2.00 -11.53
N THR A 166 4.38 -2.63 -10.77
CA THR A 166 3.02 -2.94 -11.24
C THR A 166 2.21 -1.68 -11.52
N GLN A 167 2.31 -0.66 -10.66
CA GLN A 167 1.61 0.61 -10.85
C GLN A 167 2.23 1.45 -11.98
N GLU A 168 3.56 1.56 -12.02
CA GLU A 168 4.27 2.32 -13.07
C GLU A 168 4.05 1.76 -14.46
N ASN A 169 4.20 0.44 -14.63
CA ASN A 169 3.99 -0.18 -15.93
C ASN A 169 2.56 0.05 -16.43
N LEU A 170 1.57 -0.01 -15.53
CA LEU A 170 0.19 0.26 -15.92
C LEU A 170 -0.02 1.73 -16.27
N ALA A 171 0.60 2.66 -15.53
CA ALA A 171 0.56 4.09 -15.84
C ALA A 171 1.07 4.35 -17.26
N ASP A 172 2.22 3.77 -17.62
CA ASP A 172 2.81 3.90 -18.96
C ASP A 172 1.90 3.33 -20.05
N ILE A 173 1.33 2.14 -19.82
CA ILE A 173 0.39 1.52 -20.77
C ILE A 173 -0.85 2.40 -20.98
N VAL A 174 -1.44 2.93 -19.90
CA VAL A 174 -2.61 3.80 -19.97
C VAL A 174 -2.27 5.12 -20.65
N SER A 175 -1.13 5.74 -20.31
CA SER A 175 -0.60 6.95 -20.96
C SER A 175 -0.45 6.77 -22.47
N HIS A 176 0.16 5.66 -22.90
CA HIS A 176 0.29 5.33 -24.32
C HIS A 176 -1.06 5.13 -25.01
N LYS A 177 -2.03 4.47 -24.37
CA LYS A 177 -3.38 4.28 -24.91
C LYS A 177 -4.15 5.59 -25.05
N THR A 178 -4.05 6.48 -24.06
CA THR A 178 -4.84 7.72 -23.99
C THR A 178 -4.17 8.89 -24.72
N GLY A 179 -2.87 8.77 -25.02
CA GLY A 179 -2.06 9.85 -25.60
C GLY A 179 -1.77 10.98 -24.60
N ARG A 180 -1.98 10.74 -23.30
CA ARG A 180 -1.74 11.73 -22.23
C ARG A 180 -0.36 11.54 -21.63
N LEU A 181 0.34 12.64 -21.36
CA LEU A 181 1.68 12.61 -20.77
C LEU A 181 1.62 12.50 -19.25
N ILE A 182 2.42 11.60 -18.69
CA ILE A 182 2.65 11.51 -17.24
C ILE A 182 3.60 12.63 -16.82
N LYS A 183 3.20 13.40 -15.79
CA LYS A 183 4.08 14.37 -15.15
C LYS A 183 4.92 13.65 -14.10
N THR A 184 6.19 13.41 -14.44
CA THR A 184 7.15 12.76 -13.55
C THR A 184 7.52 13.67 -12.38
N VAL A 185 7.55 13.11 -11.17
CA VAL A 185 8.01 13.77 -9.96
C VAL A 185 9.13 12.93 -9.35
N VAL A 186 10.26 13.58 -9.05
CA VAL A 186 11.33 12.96 -8.28
C VAL A 186 11.02 13.15 -6.80
N VAL A 187 10.65 12.08 -6.11
CA VAL A 187 10.51 12.07 -4.65
C VAL A 187 11.91 12.18 -4.05
N LYS A 188 12.19 13.30 -3.38
CA LYS A 188 13.41 13.46 -2.57
C LYS A 188 13.06 13.17 -1.12
N ALA A 189 14.01 12.63 -0.36
CA ALA A 189 13.84 12.35 1.08
C ALA A 189 13.39 13.58 1.91
N ALA A 190 13.62 14.80 1.42
CA ALA A 190 13.20 16.03 2.08
C ALA A 190 11.71 16.41 1.87
N SER A 191 10.99 15.73 0.95
CA SER A 191 9.64 16.13 0.52
C SER A 191 8.61 15.01 0.64
N LEU A 192 8.68 14.18 1.70
CA LEU A 192 7.89 12.95 1.94
C LEU A 192 6.36 13.16 2.09
N MET A 193 5.80 14.06 1.31
CA MET A 193 4.38 14.26 1.14
C MET A 193 3.88 13.30 0.06
N PHE A 194 2.84 12.55 0.40
CA PHE A 194 2.12 11.75 -0.57
C PHE A 194 1.58 12.62 -1.70
N LEU A 195 1.70 12.13 -2.92
CA LEU A 195 1.14 12.73 -4.12
C LEU A 195 -0.38 12.51 -4.15
N PRO A 196 -1.14 13.45 -4.74
CA PRO A 196 -2.59 13.34 -4.84
C PRO A 196 -3.01 12.14 -5.70
N ILE A 197 -4.11 11.50 -5.29
CA ILE A 197 -4.81 10.45 -6.02
C ILE A 197 -6.21 10.94 -6.37
#